data_AF-A0A6P0U526-F1
#
_entry.id   AF-A0A6P0U526-F1
#
_cell.length_a   1.000
_cell.length_b   1.000
_cell.length_c   1.000
_cell.angle_alpha   90.00
_cell.angle_beta   90.00
_cell.angle_gamma   90.00
#
_symmetry.space_group_name_H-M   'P 1'
#
loop_
_entity.id
_entity.type
_entity.pdbx_description
1 polymer ?
#
loop_
_entity_poly.entity_id
_entity_poly.type
_entity_poly.pdbx_seq_one_letter_code
_entity_poly.pdbx_strand_id
1 'polypeptide(L)' 'IKRGMGAGFSCVQNELFFKDKSMMLFGSAKDVIDTLVSEVKQL' A
#
# COMPACT_ATOMS: atom_id res chain seq x y z
N ILE A 1 1.50 0.78 0.10
CA ILE A 1 0.43 0.69 1.11
C ILE A 1 -0.39 1.98 1.06
N LYS A 2 -1.71 1.91 0.86
CA LYS A 2 -2.60 3.07 0.92
C LYS A 2 -4.04 2.61 1.18
N ARG A 3 -4.94 3.51 1.58
CA ARG A 3 -6.35 3.14 1.87
C ARG A 3 -7.19 2.77 0.63
N GLY A 4 -6.80 3.23 -0.55
CA GLY A 4 -7.51 3.00 -1.81
C GLY A 4 -6.78 3.71 -2.95
N MET A 5 -7.32 3.76 -4.18
CA MET A 5 -6.60 4.30 -5.37
C MET A 5 -6.64 5.83 -5.53
N GLY A 6 -7.11 6.58 -4.53
CA GLY A 6 -7.20 8.06 -4.58
C GLY A 6 -5.89 8.78 -4.90
N ALA A 7 -6.02 9.94 -5.56
CA ALA A 7 -4.90 10.79 -5.95
C ALA A 7 -4.31 11.54 -4.74
N GLY A 8 -3.07 12.02 -4.90
CA GLY A 8 -2.38 12.87 -3.93
C GLY A 8 -2.70 14.35 -4.13
N PHE A 9 -1.85 15.22 -3.60
CA PHE A 9 -2.02 16.68 -3.61
C PHE A 9 -2.26 17.26 -5.01
N SER A 10 -1.48 16.83 -6.01
CA SER A 10 -1.58 17.33 -7.38
C SER A 10 -2.74 16.72 -8.19
N CYS A 11 -3.60 15.90 -7.58
CA CYS A 11 -4.77 15.28 -8.19
C CYS A 11 -4.53 14.47 -9.48
N VAL A 12 -3.29 14.06 -9.75
CA VAL A 12 -2.93 13.20 -10.88
C VAL A 12 -2.88 11.73 -10.46
N GLN A 13 -3.21 10.83 -11.39
CA GLN A 13 -3.07 9.39 -11.18
C GLN A 13 -1.61 8.97 -11.27
N ASN A 14 -1.21 7.98 -10.46
CA ASN A 14 0.13 7.43 -10.48
C ASN A 14 0.16 6.14 -11.31
N GLU A 15 0.82 6.22 -12.47
CA GLU A 15 0.96 5.10 -13.42
C GLU A 15 1.67 3.88 -12.82
N LEU A 16 2.54 4.07 -11.81
CA LEU A 16 3.23 2.97 -11.15
C LEU A 16 2.27 2.01 -10.45
N PHE A 17 1.08 2.47 -10.05
CA PHE A 17 0.10 1.61 -9.38
C PHE A 17 -0.50 0.53 -10.29
N PHE A 18 -0.29 0.61 -11.60
CA PHE A 18 -0.87 -0.29 -12.61
C PHE A 18 0.17 -1.17 -13.31
N LYS A 19 1.45 -1.08 -12.94
CA LYS A 19 2.50 -1.91 -13.54
C LYS A 19 2.45 -3.32 -12.99
N ASP A 20 2.71 -4.32 -13.83
CA ASP A 20 2.68 -5.74 -13.46
C ASP A 20 3.61 -6.11 -12.29
N LYS A 21 4.74 -5.40 -12.14
CA LYS A 21 5.71 -5.59 -11.06
C LYS A 21 5.42 -4.77 -9.81
N SER A 22 4.24 -4.16 -9.71
CA SER A 22 3.84 -3.28 -8.60
C SER A 22 2.51 -3.73 -8.04
N MET A 23 2.55 -4.34 -6.86
CA MET A 23 1.34 -4.76 -6.15
C MET A 23 0.94 -3.70 -5.11
N MET A 24 -0.36 -3.42 -5.08
CA MET A 24 -0.96 -2.47 -4.15
C MET A 24 -1.52 -3.22 -2.94
N LEU A 25 -0.94 -2.98 -1.77
CA LEU A 25 -1.49 -3.43 -0.49
C LEU A 25 -2.39 -2.34 0.10
N PHE A 26 -3.67 -2.66 0.30
CA PHE A 26 -4.66 -1.70 0.79
C PHE A 26 -4.89 -1.80 2.29
N GLY A 27 -5.00 -0.64 2.95
CA GLY A 27 -5.27 -0.55 4.39
C GLY A 27 -4.78 0.75 5.00
N SER A 28 -5.05 0.94 6.30
CA SER A 28 -4.40 2.00 7.07
C SER A 28 -2.90 1.68 7.16
N ALA A 29 -2.05 2.70 7.16
CA ALA A 29 -0.60 2.47 7.17
C ALA A 29 -0.15 1.77 8.44
N LYS A 30 -0.72 2.14 9.59
CA LYS A 30 -0.38 1.56 10.89
C LYS A 30 -0.76 0.08 10.96
N ASP A 31 -2.02 -0.25 10.65
CA ASP A 31 -2.51 -1.61 10.81
C ASP A 31 -1.76 -2.59 9.90
N VAL A 32 -1.53 -2.18 8.64
CA VAL A 32 -0.81 -3.02 7.67
C VAL A 32 0.63 -3.28 8.11
N ILE A 33 1.32 -2.28 8.67
CA ILE A 33 2.68 -2.44 9.17
C ILE A 33 2.69 -3.33 10.42
N ASP A 34 1.77 -3.11 11.36
CA ASP A 34 1.68 -3.87 12.60
C ASP A 34 1.43 -5.37 12.30
N THR A 35 0.55 -5.68 11.34
CA THR A 35 0.35 -7.05 10.85
C THR A 35 1.61 -7.62 10.19
N LEU A 36 2.24 -6.88 9.26
CA LEU A 36 3.46 -7.34 8.59
C LEU A 36 4.58 -7.68 9.57
N VAL A 37 4.80 -6.84 10.58
CA VAL A 37 5.82 -7.06 11.62
C VAL A 37 5.48 -8.29 12.45
N SER A 38 4.21 -8.52 12.77
CA SER A 38 3.77 -9.71 13.50
C SER A 38 4.05 -11.00 12.71
N GLU A 39 3.67 -11.05 11.43
CA GLU A 39 3.89 -12.21 10.56
C GLU A 39 5.38 -12.52 10.40
N VAL A 40 6.22 -11.49 10.19
CA VAL A 40 7.67 -11.68 10.05
C VAL A 40 8.31 -12.22 11.33
N LYS A 41 7.77 -11.92 12.52
CA LYS A 41 8.27 -12.46 13.79
C LYS A 41 7.88 -13.94 14.02
N GLN A 42 6.91 -14.46 13.29
CA GLN A 42 6.45 -15.85 13.38
C GLN A 42 7.18 -16.79 12.40
N LEU A 43 7.95 -16.22 11.47
CA LEU A 43 8.89 -16.92 10.59
C LEU A 43 10.22 -17.20 11.32
#